data_AF-A0A3C1GT76-F1
#
_entry.id   AF-A0A3C1GT76-F1
#
_cell.length_a   1.000
_cell.length_b   1.000
_cell.length_c   1.000
_cell.angle_alpha   90.00
_cell.angle_beta   90.00
_cell.angle_gamma   90.00
#
_symmetry.space_group_name_H-M   'P 1'
#
loop_
_entity.id
_entity.type
_entity.pdbx_description
1 polymer ?
#
loop_
_entity_poly.entity_id
_entity_poly.type
_entity_poly.pdbx_seq_one_letter_code
_entity_poly.pdbx_strand_id
1 'polypeptide(L)'
;MKYTNNKKNCLDNKQRRVHPTSVALAIASYTPKEYLKKYLSLGLFAISAMAASTMGNTATPVALDSEDWQVACDNTRTCRLAGYQSQNNIKMPVSVLLVRRAGEAAKVDGRVKLGGAKEGSAKSLLQLGNRHRISLIIDGKDYGEAQPYSSTTNDAVLTPGQVSALLEALTKESKIEFVLRNTRWELSGDGAMAVMLKADEAQGRVGTSGALVKKGSKPDSQVLAAKPAPQLRLVPPTTRMAKKKSFRIDASDLTAIMKNTLADAKRDCPSLSDDSGWRVQRLNGNQLLAQHKCWVDAYNVGHGMWVMNDSAPYNPKLVTNSATSYDSGKISAIQKGRSLGDCLEKTDWVWTGRRFEKSYESTTGLCRMVESGGAWDLPTYVSDVKR
;
A
#
# COMPACT_ATOMS: atom_id res chain seq x y z
N MET A 1 -60.35 7.80 7.61
CA MET A 1 -61.22 6.61 7.77
C MET A 1 -60.45 5.55 8.56
N LYS A 2 -61.13 4.73 9.36
CA LYS A 2 -60.58 3.61 10.16
C LYS A 2 -60.87 2.26 9.46
N TYR A 3 -60.44 1.15 10.09
CA TYR A 3 -60.85 -0.26 9.89
C TYR A 3 -60.14 -1.04 8.76
N THR A 4 -59.74 -2.32 8.92
CA THR A 4 -59.34 -3.12 10.11
C THR A 4 -58.61 -4.39 9.65
N ASN A 5 -57.88 -5.05 10.56
CA ASN A 5 -57.46 -6.45 10.44
C ASN A 5 -58.65 -7.41 10.20
N ASN A 6 -58.42 -8.52 9.49
CA ASN A 6 -59.02 -9.79 9.90
C ASN A 6 -58.15 -11.02 9.56
N LYS A 7 -58.20 -12.05 10.42
CA LYS A 7 -57.46 -13.33 10.34
C LYS A 7 -58.45 -14.51 10.19
N LYS A 8 -57.90 -15.73 10.00
CA LYS A 8 -58.56 -17.07 9.93
C LYS A 8 -58.97 -17.48 8.49
N ASN A 9 -58.95 -18.73 8.03
CA ASN A 9 -58.55 -20.08 8.52
C ASN A 9 -58.51 -21.05 7.29
N CYS A 10 -57.94 -22.27 7.25
CA CYS A 10 -56.88 -22.97 8.01
C CYS A 10 -56.55 -24.34 7.34
N LEU A 11 -55.30 -24.84 7.46
CA LEU A 11 -54.87 -26.26 7.31
C LEU A 11 -54.97 -26.89 5.88
N ASP A 12 -54.20 -27.91 5.46
CA ASP A 12 -53.19 -28.78 6.15
C ASP A 12 -52.09 -29.30 5.17
N ASN A 13 -51.06 -29.96 5.77
CA ASN A 13 -50.43 -31.24 5.36
C ASN A 13 -48.94 -31.23 4.92
N LYS A 14 -48.06 -31.41 5.92
CA LYS A 14 -46.83 -32.24 5.97
C LYS A 14 -45.72 -32.08 4.90
N GLN A 15 -44.50 -31.81 5.39
CA GLN A 15 -43.53 -32.88 5.69
C GLN A 15 -42.45 -32.45 6.72
N ARG A 16 -41.57 -33.38 7.13
CA ARG A 16 -40.92 -33.43 8.46
C ARG A 16 -39.56 -32.72 8.58
N ARG A 17 -39.21 -32.32 9.81
CA ARG A 17 -37.84 -31.98 10.26
C ARG A 17 -37.10 -33.22 10.79
N VAL A 18 -35.76 -33.16 10.84
CA VAL A 18 -34.91 -33.94 11.76
C VAL A 18 -33.83 -33.03 12.35
N HIS A 19 -33.42 -33.27 13.59
CA HIS A 19 -32.43 -32.49 14.36
C HIS A 19 -30.97 -32.91 14.09
N PRO A 20 -29.98 -32.04 14.40
CA PRO A 20 -28.57 -32.43 14.49
C PRO A 20 -28.20 -32.95 15.90
N THR A 21 -27.25 -33.89 15.95
CA THR A 21 -26.57 -34.36 17.18
C THR A 21 -25.07 -34.43 16.97
N SER A 22 -24.31 -34.22 18.05
CA SER A 22 -22.86 -34.10 18.08
C SER A 22 -22.09 -35.36 17.65
N VAL A 23 -20.90 -35.16 17.07
CA VAL A 23 -19.82 -36.16 17.05
C VAL A 23 -18.51 -35.48 17.46
N ALA A 24 -17.68 -36.17 18.24
CA ALA A 24 -16.51 -35.64 18.93
C ALA A 24 -15.19 -35.80 18.14
N LEU A 25 -14.11 -35.25 18.71
CA LEU A 25 -12.73 -35.35 18.23
C LEU A 25 -12.27 -36.81 18.04
N ALA A 26 -11.44 -37.02 17.01
CA ALA A 26 -10.45 -38.09 16.99
C ALA A 26 -9.09 -37.52 16.52
N ILE A 27 -8.06 -37.71 17.33
CA ILE A 27 -6.69 -37.24 17.06
C ILE A 27 -5.94 -38.36 16.33
N ALA A 28 -5.42 -38.07 15.13
CA ALA A 28 -4.59 -39.01 14.38
C ALA A 28 -3.09 -38.75 14.68
N SER A 29 -2.42 -39.75 15.24
CA SER A 29 -0.98 -39.70 15.57
C SER A 29 -0.11 -40.01 14.35
N TYR A 30 0.91 -39.18 14.13
CA TYR A 30 1.95 -39.41 13.13
C TYR A 30 3.16 -40.10 13.77
N THR A 31 3.70 -41.14 13.15
CA THR A 31 5.01 -41.72 13.53
C THR A 31 5.92 -41.82 12.29
N PRO A 32 7.19 -41.41 12.37
CA PRO A 32 8.14 -41.56 11.27
C PRO A 32 8.90 -42.90 11.38
N LYS A 33 9.16 -43.55 10.24
CA LYS A 33 10.20 -44.58 10.13
C LYS A 33 11.11 -44.30 8.93
N GLU A 34 12.39 -44.52 9.16
CA GLU A 34 13.50 -44.25 8.26
C GLU A 34 13.48 -45.17 7.03
N TYR A 35 14.04 -44.67 5.91
CA TYR A 35 14.80 -45.52 4.99
C TYR A 35 15.98 -44.73 4.41
N LEU A 36 17.19 -45.24 4.62
CA LEU A 36 18.45 -44.70 4.11
C LEU A 36 19.20 -45.78 3.33
N LYS A 37 19.56 -45.53 2.07
CA LYS A 37 20.88 -45.93 1.51
C LYS A 37 21.14 -45.43 0.08
N LYS A 38 22.31 -44.78 -0.03
CA LYS A 38 23.28 -44.77 -1.16
C LYS A 38 22.75 -44.65 -2.60
N TYR A 39 23.15 -43.56 -3.26
CA TYR A 39 24.06 -43.66 -4.40
C TYR A 39 25.20 -42.63 -4.25
N LEU A 40 26.42 -43.06 -4.59
CA LEU A 40 27.63 -42.24 -4.55
C LEU A 40 28.13 -42.12 -6.00
N SER A 41 28.19 -40.90 -6.55
CA SER A 41 28.71 -40.66 -7.90
C SER A 41 29.47 -39.34 -7.93
N LEU A 42 30.77 -39.40 -8.23
CA LEU A 42 31.61 -38.22 -8.44
C LEU A 42 31.20 -37.52 -9.75
N GLY A 43 31.08 -36.20 -9.71
CA GLY A 43 30.98 -35.33 -10.88
C GLY A 43 31.90 -34.13 -10.69
N LEU A 44 32.76 -33.85 -11.67
CA LEU A 44 33.71 -32.73 -11.64
C LEU A 44 32.95 -31.39 -11.57
N PHE A 45 33.24 -30.58 -10.56
CA PHE A 45 32.85 -29.17 -10.56
C PHE A 45 33.82 -28.35 -11.42
N ALA A 46 33.38 -27.98 -12.63
CA ALA A 46 34.04 -26.94 -13.40
C ALA A 46 33.78 -25.58 -12.75
N ILE A 47 34.84 -24.92 -12.27
CA ILE A 47 34.75 -23.58 -11.68
C ILE A 47 34.65 -22.55 -12.80
N SER A 48 33.43 -22.30 -13.27
CA SER A 48 33.15 -21.15 -14.14
C SER A 48 33.22 -19.86 -13.32
N ALA A 49 34.21 -19.03 -13.60
CA ALA A 49 34.30 -17.68 -13.05
C ALA A 49 33.13 -16.83 -13.55
N MET A 50 32.08 -16.68 -12.74
CA MET A 50 31.02 -15.71 -13.01
C MET A 50 31.59 -14.30 -12.88
N ALA A 51 31.72 -13.61 -14.02
CA ALA A 51 31.94 -12.18 -14.03
C ALA A 51 30.77 -11.50 -13.30
N ALA A 52 31.07 -10.86 -12.16
CA ALA A 52 30.10 -10.11 -11.39
C ALA A 52 29.70 -8.85 -12.18
N SER A 53 28.66 -8.99 -13.02
CA SER A 53 27.98 -7.85 -13.61
C SER A 53 27.43 -7.00 -12.46
N THR A 54 27.92 -5.76 -12.36
CA THR A 54 27.44 -4.78 -11.37
C THR A 54 26.02 -4.38 -11.74
N MET A 55 25.05 -5.21 -11.36
CA MET A 55 23.64 -4.83 -11.40
C MET A 55 23.51 -3.53 -10.62
N GLY A 56 23.07 -2.48 -11.31
CA GLY A 56 22.88 -1.16 -10.73
C GLY A 56 22.01 -1.32 -9.49
N ASN A 57 22.57 -0.99 -8.33
CA ASN A 57 22.06 -1.40 -7.03
C ASN A 57 20.82 -0.56 -6.69
N THR A 58 19.71 -0.75 -7.40
CA THR A 58 18.40 -0.22 -7.09
C THR A 58 18.05 -0.69 -5.70
N ALA A 59 17.78 0.22 -4.77
CA ALA A 59 17.29 -0.20 -3.46
C ALA A 59 15.96 -0.92 -3.68
N THR A 60 15.96 -2.24 -3.44
CA THR A 60 14.73 -3.03 -3.43
C THR A 60 13.79 -2.40 -2.43
N PRO A 61 12.55 -2.04 -2.81
CA PRO A 61 11.60 -1.51 -1.85
C PRO A 61 11.39 -2.51 -0.71
N VAL A 62 11.37 -2.00 0.53
CA VAL A 62 11.14 -2.85 1.70
C VAL A 62 9.76 -2.54 2.22
N ALA A 63 8.87 -3.53 2.15
CA ALA A 63 7.56 -3.51 2.79
C ALA A 63 7.46 -4.69 3.76
N LEU A 64 6.80 -4.49 4.90
CA LEU A 64 6.44 -5.54 5.85
C LEU A 64 5.22 -5.10 6.65
N ASP A 65 4.18 -5.93 6.64
CA ASP A 65 3.05 -5.85 7.57
C ASP A 65 3.27 -6.85 8.71
N SER A 66 2.96 -6.46 9.94
CA SER A 66 3.05 -7.29 11.14
C SER A 66 1.96 -6.85 12.11
N GLU A 67 0.92 -7.68 12.26
CA GLU A 67 -0.24 -7.43 13.14
C GLU A 67 -0.91 -6.05 12.96
N ASP A 68 -0.68 -5.12 13.88
CA ASP A 68 -1.27 -3.79 13.89
C ASP A 68 -0.31 -2.71 13.35
N TRP A 69 0.82 -3.12 12.78
CA TRP A 69 1.87 -2.25 12.26
C TRP A 69 2.31 -2.64 10.85
N GLN A 70 2.86 -1.66 10.14
CA GLN A 70 3.52 -1.87 8.85
C GLN A 70 4.73 -0.93 8.71
N VAL A 71 5.66 -1.28 7.81
CA VAL A 71 6.73 -0.38 7.34
C VAL A 71 6.80 -0.38 5.83
N ALA A 72 6.99 0.79 5.25
CA ALA A 72 7.42 0.98 3.87
C ALA A 72 8.71 1.83 3.83
N CYS A 73 9.77 1.30 3.24
CA CYS A 73 10.98 2.05 2.91
C CYS A 73 11.08 2.24 1.40
N ASP A 74 11.14 3.50 0.98
CA ASP A 74 11.25 3.86 -0.44
C ASP A 74 12.67 3.65 -0.99
N ASN A 75 12.80 3.79 -2.31
CA ASN A 75 14.06 3.71 -3.05
C ASN A 75 15.12 4.78 -2.65
N THR A 76 14.76 5.82 -1.89
CA THR A 76 15.74 6.76 -1.28
C THR A 76 16.32 6.23 0.03
N ARG A 77 15.80 5.09 0.52
CA ARG A 77 15.98 4.47 1.84
C ARG A 77 15.25 5.22 2.98
N THR A 78 14.27 6.07 2.69
CA THR A 78 13.44 6.69 3.75
C THR A 78 12.37 5.70 4.19
N CYS A 79 12.38 5.33 5.48
CA CYS A 79 11.43 4.39 6.06
C CYS A 79 10.29 5.12 6.78
N ARG A 80 9.07 4.63 6.58
CA ARG A 80 7.83 5.09 7.20
C ARG A 80 7.17 3.91 7.87
N LEU A 81 6.98 3.98 9.18
CA LEU A 81 6.36 2.95 9.99
C LEU A 81 5.00 3.47 10.45
N ALA A 82 3.94 2.76 10.14
CA ALA A 82 2.59 3.13 10.51
C ALA A 82 2.00 2.10 11.47
N GLY A 83 1.65 2.54 12.67
CA GLY A 83 1.00 1.74 13.71
C GLY A 83 -0.46 2.13 13.86
N TYR A 84 -1.30 1.20 14.30
CA TYR A 84 -2.74 1.39 14.40
C TYR A 84 -3.30 0.92 15.75
N GLN A 85 -4.57 1.24 16.01
CA GLN A 85 -5.32 0.55 17.05
C GLN A 85 -5.53 -0.93 16.68
N SER A 86 -5.69 -1.79 17.68
CA SER A 86 -6.01 -3.21 17.47
C SER A 86 -7.24 -3.42 16.58
N GLN A 87 -7.22 -4.46 15.74
CA GLN A 87 -8.27 -4.74 14.76
C GLN A 87 -9.66 -4.89 15.42
N ASN A 88 -9.69 -5.30 16.69
CA ASN A 88 -10.89 -5.46 17.50
C ASN A 88 -11.45 -4.12 18.02
N ASN A 89 -10.64 -3.06 18.10
CA ASN A 89 -11.03 -1.73 18.59
C ASN A 89 -11.46 -0.79 17.43
N ILE A 90 -12.53 -1.16 16.73
CA ILE A 90 -13.05 -0.35 15.61
C ILE A 90 -13.72 0.97 16.02
N LYS A 91 -14.00 1.19 17.31
CA LYS A 91 -14.75 2.36 17.79
C LYS A 91 -13.89 3.61 17.91
N MET A 92 -12.62 3.43 18.25
CA MET A 92 -11.66 4.52 18.45
C MET A 92 -10.41 4.34 17.56
N PRO A 93 -10.54 4.41 16.21
CA PRO A 93 -9.40 4.30 15.31
C PRO A 93 -8.35 5.38 15.57
N VAL A 94 -7.09 4.97 15.63
CA VAL A 94 -5.93 5.85 15.74
C VAL A 94 -4.82 5.28 14.91
N SER A 95 -4.01 6.14 14.31
CA SER A 95 -2.75 5.71 13.74
C SER A 95 -1.64 6.69 14.06
N VAL A 96 -0.44 6.14 14.24
CA VAL A 96 0.81 6.90 14.33
C VAL A 96 1.64 6.64 13.08
N LEU A 97 2.27 7.68 12.56
CA LEU A 97 3.30 7.59 11.54
C LEU A 97 4.65 8.01 12.14
N LEU A 98 5.62 7.09 12.11
CA LEU A 98 7.02 7.34 12.42
C LEU A 98 7.83 7.36 11.12
N VAL A 99 8.58 8.42 10.86
CA VAL A 99 9.38 8.59 9.63
C VAL A 99 10.84 8.76 9.97
N ARG A 100 11.71 7.89 9.43
CA ARG A 100 13.16 8.02 9.53
C ARG A 100 13.77 8.09 8.13
N ARG A 101 14.34 9.25 7.79
CA ARG A 101 15.17 9.43 6.58
C ARG A 101 16.41 8.52 6.65
N ALA A 102 17.10 8.33 5.53
CA ALA A 102 18.37 7.60 5.52
C ALA A 102 19.56 8.49 5.90
N GLY A 103 20.71 7.86 6.19
CA GLY A 103 21.93 8.52 6.65
C GLY A 103 22.11 8.54 8.18
N GLU A 104 23.33 8.89 8.59
CA GLU A 104 23.84 8.86 9.96
C GLU A 104 23.02 9.74 10.92
N ALA A 105 22.88 11.04 10.62
CA ALA A 105 22.19 12.02 11.49
C ALA A 105 20.64 11.94 11.47
N ALA A 106 20.06 10.90 10.87
CA ALA A 106 18.63 10.81 10.66
C ALA A 106 17.85 10.50 11.95
N LYS A 107 17.05 11.47 12.39
CA LYS A 107 16.10 11.33 13.50
C LYS A 107 14.79 10.70 13.02
N VAL A 108 13.99 10.21 13.98
CA VAL A 108 12.60 9.80 13.76
C VAL A 108 11.69 11.00 13.99
N ASP A 109 10.92 11.38 12.98
CA ASP A 109 9.80 12.31 13.08
C ASP A 109 8.52 11.51 13.38
N GLY A 110 7.60 12.03 14.21
CA GLY A 110 6.37 11.31 14.58
C GLY A 110 5.11 12.16 14.43
N ARG A 111 3.99 11.53 14.03
CA ARG A 111 2.67 12.15 13.89
C ARG A 111 1.55 11.20 14.32
N VAL A 112 0.40 11.74 14.70
CA VAL A 112 -0.80 10.97 15.07
C VAL A 112 -2.04 11.47 14.33
N LYS A 113 -2.91 10.52 13.93
CA LYS A 113 -4.27 10.74 13.41
C LYS A 113 -5.31 10.06 14.29
N LEU A 114 -6.42 10.73 14.56
CA LEU A 114 -7.54 10.23 15.37
C LEU A 114 -8.82 10.13 14.53
N GLY A 115 -9.35 8.92 14.38
CA GLY A 115 -10.64 8.63 13.74
C GLY A 115 -11.78 8.39 14.75
N GLY A 116 -12.92 7.87 14.27
CA GLY A 116 -13.88 7.14 15.12
C GLY A 116 -15.07 7.87 15.75
N ALA A 117 -15.07 9.20 15.89
CA ALA A 117 -16.31 9.87 16.29
C ALA A 117 -17.18 10.14 15.04
N LYS A 118 -18.33 9.46 14.95
CA LYS A 118 -19.51 9.77 14.09
C LYS A 118 -19.26 10.73 12.90
N GLU A 119 -18.64 10.26 11.81
CA GLU A 119 -18.43 10.98 10.51
C GLU A 119 -17.95 12.45 10.64
N GLY A 120 -17.32 12.78 11.76
CA GLY A 120 -17.37 14.12 12.29
C GLY A 120 -16.51 14.30 13.53
N SER A 121 -15.64 13.34 13.87
CA SER A 121 -14.53 13.49 14.81
C SER A 121 -13.67 14.61 14.32
N ALA A 122 -13.05 14.48 13.14
CA ALA A 122 -12.29 15.56 12.51
C ALA A 122 -13.10 16.88 12.55
N LYS A 123 -14.36 16.88 12.13
CA LYS A 123 -15.21 18.09 12.14
C LYS A 123 -15.56 18.65 13.54
N SER A 124 -15.52 17.84 14.59
CA SER A 124 -15.76 18.25 15.99
C SER A 124 -14.45 18.65 16.67
N LEU A 125 -13.36 17.94 16.40
CA LEU A 125 -11.96 18.29 16.72
C LEU A 125 -11.63 19.67 16.16
N LEU A 126 -12.02 19.94 14.91
CA LEU A 126 -11.90 21.23 14.22
C LEU A 126 -12.72 22.34 14.89
N GLN A 127 -13.88 22.03 15.47
CA GLN A 127 -14.68 23.00 16.23
C GLN A 127 -14.08 23.33 17.62
N LEU A 128 -13.10 22.56 18.09
CA LEU A 128 -12.44 22.83 19.38
C LEU A 128 -11.39 23.95 19.29
N GLY A 129 -10.88 24.22 18.07
CA GLY A 129 -9.82 25.19 17.81
C GLY A 129 -8.50 24.88 18.53
N ASN A 130 -7.55 25.83 18.50
CA ASN A 130 -6.17 25.64 18.97
C ASN A 130 -6.00 25.41 20.49
N ARG A 131 -7.10 25.33 21.25
CA ARG A 131 -7.08 25.21 22.73
C ARG A 131 -7.04 23.78 23.24
N HIS A 132 -7.26 22.79 22.38
CA HIS A 132 -7.33 21.39 22.79
C HIS A 132 -6.28 20.59 22.03
N ARG A 133 -5.34 20.01 22.78
CA ARG A 133 -4.24 19.23 22.22
C ARG A 133 -4.35 17.78 22.62
N ILE A 134 -3.74 16.92 21.80
CA ILE A 134 -3.71 15.48 22.01
C ILE A 134 -2.53 15.20 22.94
N SER A 135 -2.80 14.74 24.17
CA SER A 135 -1.76 14.27 25.10
C SER A 135 -1.36 12.83 24.77
N LEU A 136 -0.09 12.51 24.95
CA LEU A 136 0.41 11.13 24.91
C LEU A 136 0.52 10.61 26.34
N ILE A 137 -0.23 9.55 26.65
CA ILE A 137 -0.13 8.85 27.94
C ILE A 137 0.40 7.44 27.67
N ILE A 138 1.44 7.04 28.39
CA ILE A 138 2.02 5.70 28.31
C ILE A 138 2.09 5.14 29.73
N ASP A 139 1.48 3.98 29.95
CA ASP A 139 1.43 3.30 31.26
C ASP A 139 0.94 4.23 32.40
N GLY A 140 -0.04 5.07 32.08
CA GLY A 140 -0.63 6.07 33.00
C GLY A 140 0.17 7.36 33.18
N LYS A 141 1.42 7.43 32.71
CA LYS A 141 2.25 8.63 32.75
C LYS A 141 1.99 9.55 31.55
N ASP A 142 1.73 10.82 31.82
CA ASP A 142 1.56 11.86 30.80
C ASP A 142 2.94 12.32 30.27
N TYR A 143 3.11 12.29 28.95
CA TYR A 143 4.28 12.79 28.20
C TYR A 143 4.01 14.14 27.53
N GLY A 144 2.93 14.81 27.93
CA GLY A 144 2.55 16.14 27.50
C GLY A 144 1.77 16.14 26.19
N GLU A 145 1.44 17.37 25.78
CA GLU A 145 0.64 17.66 24.59
C GLU A 145 1.47 17.65 23.29
N ALA A 146 0.89 17.10 22.21
CA ALA A 146 1.42 17.22 20.86
C ALA A 146 1.40 18.68 20.35
N GLN A 147 1.98 18.93 19.18
CA GLN A 147 1.78 20.18 18.46
C GLN A 147 0.30 20.38 18.10
N PRO A 148 -0.16 21.63 17.84
CA PRO A 148 -1.54 21.88 17.47
C PRO A 148 -1.97 21.04 16.26
N TYR A 149 -3.16 20.48 16.35
CA TYR A 149 -3.75 19.64 15.30
C TYR A 149 -3.98 20.46 14.00
N SER A 150 -3.63 19.86 12.87
CA SER A 150 -3.72 20.47 11.54
C SER A 150 -4.97 20.00 10.80
N SER A 151 -5.82 20.96 10.44
CA SER A 151 -7.02 20.72 9.64
C SER A 151 -6.73 20.25 8.20
N THR A 152 -5.61 20.69 7.65
CA THR A 152 -5.20 20.45 6.25
C THR A 152 -4.63 19.05 6.06
N THR A 153 -3.96 18.50 7.08
CA THR A 153 -3.30 17.18 7.04
C THR A 153 -4.00 16.13 7.92
N ASN A 154 -5.07 16.53 8.63
CA ASN A 154 -5.88 15.71 9.53
C ASN A 154 -5.06 15.08 10.69
N ASP A 155 -3.87 15.60 10.99
CA ASP A 155 -2.88 15.02 11.92
C ASP A 155 -2.38 16.02 12.98
N ALA A 156 -1.65 15.52 13.98
CA ALA A 156 -0.86 16.32 14.91
C ALA A 156 0.58 15.81 14.97
N VAL A 157 1.56 16.72 15.06
CA VAL A 157 2.99 16.37 15.12
C VAL A 157 3.40 16.12 16.57
N LEU A 158 4.10 15.00 16.81
CA LEU A 158 4.64 14.65 18.13
C LEU A 158 5.95 15.40 18.38
N THR A 159 6.19 15.79 19.64
CA THR A 159 7.46 16.37 20.06
C THR A 159 8.59 15.32 20.09
N PRO A 160 9.88 15.70 20.00
CA PRO A 160 10.99 14.74 20.07
C PRO A 160 11.01 13.89 21.35
N GLY A 161 10.55 14.45 22.48
CA GLY A 161 10.39 13.72 23.74
C GLY A 161 9.28 12.66 23.66
N GLN A 162 8.11 13.02 23.12
CA GLN A 162 7.02 12.06 22.89
C GLN A 162 7.42 10.95 21.92
N VAL A 163 8.11 11.27 20.82
CA VAL A 163 8.62 10.25 19.88
C VAL A 163 9.61 9.30 20.56
N SER A 164 10.52 9.83 21.39
CA SER A 164 11.49 9.00 22.11
C SER A 164 10.82 8.06 23.12
N ALA A 165 9.85 8.57 23.88
CA ALA A 165 9.08 7.78 24.83
C ALA A 165 8.21 6.71 24.13
N LEU A 166 7.59 7.06 22.99
CA LEU A 166 6.80 6.13 22.20
C LEU A 166 7.67 5.01 21.61
N LEU A 167 8.83 5.33 21.05
CA LEU A 167 9.77 4.33 20.56
C LEU A 167 10.25 3.37 21.67
N GLU A 168 10.42 3.86 22.90
CA GLU A 168 10.75 3.00 24.03
C GLU A 168 9.58 2.10 24.46
N ALA A 169 8.34 2.62 24.47
CA ALA A 169 7.15 1.84 24.79
C ALA A 169 6.91 0.72 23.77
N LEU A 170 7.16 0.98 22.48
CA LEU A 170 6.99 0.02 21.39
C LEU A 170 8.05 -1.11 21.36
N THR A 171 9.02 -1.12 22.28
CA THR A 171 9.93 -2.27 22.49
C THR A 171 9.51 -3.15 23.68
N LYS A 172 8.35 -2.87 24.29
CA LYS A 172 7.81 -3.51 25.49
C LYS A 172 6.31 -3.76 25.31
N GLU A 173 5.71 -4.47 26.26
CA GLU A 173 4.27 -4.47 26.44
C GLU A 173 3.90 -3.24 27.29
N SER A 174 3.33 -2.21 26.65
CA SER A 174 2.96 -0.93 27.26
C SER A 174 1.59 -0.48 26.77
N LYS A 175 0.79 0.11 27.65
CA LYS A 175 -0.49 0.72 27.28
C LYS A 175 -0.26 2.14 26.75
N ILE A 176 -0.42 2.32 25.45
CA ILE A 176 -0.18 3.60 24.75
C ILE A 176 -1.52 4.25 24.39
N GLU A 177 -1.83 5.39 25.01
CA GLU A 177 -3.07 6.14 24.79
C GLU A 177 -2.80 7.55 24.27
N PHE A 178 -3.49 7.94 23.20
CA PHE A 178 -3.67 9.33 22.83
C PHE A 178 -4.97 9.85 23.44
N VAL A 179 -4.89 10.96 24.16
CA VAL A 179 -6.01 11.48 24.96
C VAL A 179 -6.35 12.89 24.53
N LEU A 180 -7.65 13.14 24.34
CA LEU A 180 -8.18 14.47 24.12
C LEU A 180 -9.44 14.66 24.97
N ARG A 181 -9.37 15.58 25.93
CA ARG A 181 -10.41 15.74 26.96
C ARG A 181 -10.66 14.40 27.67
N ASN A 182 -11.89 13.89 27.61
CA ASN A 182 -12.28 12.62 28.25
C ASN A 182 -12.24 11.42 27.28
N THR A 183 -11.80 11.63 26.04
CA THR A 183 -11.79 10.60 25.00
C THR A 183 -10.37 10.05 24.82
N ARG A 184 -10.26 8.72 24.77
CA ARG A 184 -9.00 7.98 24.66
C ARG A 184 -9.00 7.13 23.41
N TRP A 185 -7.86 7.10 22.74
CA TRP A 185 -7.57 6.24 21.61
C TRP A 185 -6.34 5.40 21.96
N GLU A 186 -6.47 4.08 21.92
CA GLU A 186 -5.40 3.15 22.28
C GLU A 186 -4.66 2.70 21.02
N LEU A 187 -3.35 2.94 20.99
CA LEU A 187 -2.45 2.46 19.94
C LEU A 187 -1.96 1.06 20.34
N SER A 188 -2.04 0.10 19.42
CA SER A 188 -1.49 -1.23 19.65
C SER A 188 0.05 -1.22 19.59
N GLY A 189 0.70 -2.04 20.41
CA GLY A 189 2.12 -2.35 20.28
C GLY A 189 2.41 -3.56 19.37
N ASP A 190 1.38 -4.31 18.97
CA ASP A 190 1.53 -5.63 18.36
C ASP A 190 2.16 -5.53 16.97
N GLY A 191 3.33 -6.17 16.81
CA GLY A 191 4.13 -6.13 15.57
C GLY A 191 5.07 -4.91 15.43
N ALA A 192 5.00 -3.93 16.34
CA ALA A 192 5.84 -2.73 16.27
C ALA A 192 7.35 -3.05 16.23
N MET A 193 7.80 -3.98 17.08
CA MET A 193 9.20 -4.43 17.10
C MET A 193 9.66 -5.05 15.77
N ALA A 194 8.78 -5.78 15.08
CA ALA A 194 9.13 -6.42 13.80
C ALA A 194 9.34 -5.38 12.70
N VAL A 195 8.45 -4.39 12.60
CA VAL A 195 8.57 -3.32 11.61
C VAL A 195 9.70 -2.33 11.94
N MET A 196 9.98 -2.07 13.22
CA MET A 196 11.12 -1.28 13.67
C MET A 196 12.45 -1.97 13.37
N LEU A 197 12.56 -3.27 13.63
CA LEU A 197 13.73 -4.06 13.24
C LEU A 197 13.90 -4.06 11.71
N LYS A 198 12.81 -4.17 10.95
CA LYS A 198 12.86 -4.15 9.48
C LYS A 198 13.32 -2.80 8.91
N ALA A 199 12.93 -1.69 9.54
CA ALA A 199 13.45 -0.36 9.23
C ALA A 199 14.94 -0.21 9.57
N ASP A 200 15.41 -0.83 10.67
CA ASP A 200 16.84 -0.88 11.00
C ASP A 200 17.63 -1.72 9.98
N GLU A 201 17.11 -2.86 9.53
CA GLU A 201 17.73 -3.68 8.47
C GLU A 201 17.86 -2.89 7.16
N ALA A 202 16.78 -2.28 6.68
CA ALA A 202 16.72 -1.54 5.42
C ALA A 202 17.71 -0.34 5.35
N GLN A 203 18.06 0.21 6.53
CA GLN A 203 18.98 1.34 6.68
C GLN A 203 20.36 0.94 7.19
N GLY A 204 20.62 -0.35 7.47
CA GLY A 204 21.91 -0.83 7.99
C GLY A 204 22.20 -0.40 9.44
N ARG A 205 21.16 -0.13 10.24
CA ARG A 205 21.25 0.31 11.64
C ARG A 205 21.32 -0.84 12.67
N VAL A 206 21.15 -2.09 12.26
CA VAL A 206 21.20 -3.24 13.20
C VAL A 206 22.58 -3.35 13.87
N GLY A 207 22.59 -3.19 15.20
CA GLY A 207 23.81 -3.19 16.02
C GLY A 207 24.51 -1.83 16.11
N THR A 208 23.94 -0.74 15.57
CA THR A 208 24.45 0.63 15.79
C THR A 208 23.87 1.27 17.04
N SER A 209 24.43 2.39 17.49
CA SER A 209 23.91 3.13 18.63
C SER A 209 22.52 3.73 18.35
N GLY A 210 22.26 4.17 17.11
CA GLY A 210 20.98 4.70 16.65
C GLY A 210 19.99 3.68 16.07
N ALA A 211 20.09 2.40 16.44
CA ALA A 211 19.04 1.41 16.15
C ALA A 211 17.77 1.68 16.98
N LEU A 212 16.59 1.31 16.45
CA LEU A 212 15.34 1.34 17.21
C LEU A 212 15.28 0.15 18.18
N VAL A 213 15.59 -1.05 17.68
CA VAL A 213 15.42 -2.32 18.43
C VAL A 213 16.76 -2.87 18.91
N LYS A 214 17.60 -3.35 17.98
CA LYS A 214 18.87 -4.02 18.30
C LYS A 214 20.02 -3.02 18.34
N LYS A 215 20.05 -2.20 19.40
CA LYS A 215 21.14 -1.25 19.67
C LYS A 215 22.46 -1.98 19.94
N GLY A 216 23.57 -1.36 19.59
CA GLY A 216 24.91 -1.92 19.80
C GLY A 216 26.01 -0.87 19.68
N SER A 217 27.26 -1.33 19.60
CA SER A 217 28.46 -0.48 19.62
C SER A 217 28.96 -0.04 18.25
N LYS A 218 28.32 -0.43 17.14
CA LYS A 218 28.72 0.06 15.81
C LYS A 218 28.44 1.57 15.72
N PRO A 219 29.36 2.38 15.16
CA PRO A 219 29.12 3.81 14.99
C PRO A 219 28.04 4.03 13.91
N ASP A 220 27.22 5.07 14.10
CA ASP A 220 26.18 5.43 13.14
C ASP A 220 26.74 5.91 11.78
N SER A 221 28.04 6.16 11.66
CA SER A 221 28.73 6.38 10.39
C SER A 221 28.80 5.14 9.48
N GLN A 222 28.49 3.95 9.99
CA GLN A 222 28.31 2.73 9.18
C GLN A 222 26.89 2.57 8.61
N VAL A 223 25.97 3.48 8.92
CA VAL A 223 24.59 3.48 8.42
C VAL A 223 24.55 3.76 6.92
N LEU A 224 23.59 3.14 6.24
CA LEU A 224 23.41 3.35 4.80
C LEU A 224 22.97 4.80 4.52
N ALA A 225 23.81 5.52 3.78
CA ALA A 225 23.49 6.84 3.25
C ALA A 225 22.21 6.84 2.38
N ALA A 226 21.54 7.98 2.30
CA ALA A 226 20.41 8.18 1.40
C ALA A 226 20.79 7.94 -0.07
N LYS A 227 19.83 7.47 -0.87
CA LYS A 227 19.97 7.39 -2.34
C LYS A 227 19.16 8.52 -3.00
N PRO A 228 19.67 9.14 -4.08
CA PRO A 228 18.90 10.13 -4.83
C PRO A 228 17.68 9.48 -5.50
N ALA A 229 16.56 10.20 -5.54
CA ALA A 229 15.39 9.79 -6.30
C ALA A 229 15.70 9.86 -7.82
N PRO A 230 15.25 8.88 -8.64
CA PRO A 230 15.35 8.95 -10.08
C PRO A 230 14.73 10.24 -10.63
N GLN A 231 15.44 10.91 -11.53
CA GLN A 231 14.95 12.12 -12.20
C GLN A 231 14.15 11.74 -13.44
N LEU A 232 12.85 12.03 -13.46
CA LEU A 232 11.99 11.84 -14.61
C LEU A 232 11.58 13.19 -15.19
N ARG A 233 11.37 13.24 -16.52
CA ARG A 233 10.81 14.41 -17.20
C ARG A 233 9.50 14.03 -17.86
N LEU A 234 8.40 14.59 -17.38
CA LEU A 234 7.09 14.49 -18.03
C LEU A 234 7.12 15.32 -19.32
N VAL A 235 6.73 14.72 -20.44
CA VAL A 235 6.65 15.40 -21.75
C VAL A 235 5.22 15.30 -22.25
N PRO A 236 4.30 16.19 -21.86
CA PRO A 236 2.87 16.05 -22.16
C PRO A 236 2.60 15.92 -23.67
N PRO A 237 1.77 14.96 -24.12
CA PRO A 237 1.31 14.89 -25.51
C PRO A 237 0.61 16.20 -25.90
N THR A 238 1.04 16.82 -27.01
CA THR A 238 0.51 18.13 -27.40
C THR A 238 -0.80 18.00 -28.19
N THR A 239 -1.74 18.92 -27.97
CA THR A 239 -3.03 18.96 -28.70
C THR A 239 -2.87 19.10 -30.22
N ARG A 240 -1.76 19.70 -30.68
CA ARG A 240 -1.39 19.75 -32.12
C ARG A 240 -1.16 18.37 -32.71
N MET A 241 -0.68 17.41 -31.92
CA MET A 241 -0.43 16.04 -32.37
C MET A 241 -1.72 15.25 -32.49
N ALA A 242 -2.67 15.40 -31.56
CA ALA A 242 -3.99 14.78 -31.64
C ALA A 242 -4.76 15.10 -32.94
N LYS A 243 -4.43 16.22 -33.61
CA LYS A 243 -4.99 16.61 -34.92
C LYS A 243 -4.28 16.01 -36.14
N LYS A 244 -3.18 15.27 -35.98
CA LYS A 244 -2.45 14.64 -37.09
C LYS A 244 -2.88 13.18 -37.30
N LYS A 245 -3.37 12.90 -38.51
CA LYS A 245 -3.65 11.58 -39.12
C LYS A 245 -4.57 10.68 -38.27
N SER A 246 -5.81 10.50 -38.75
CA SER A 246 -6.74 9.52 -38.19
C SER A 246 -6.10 8.13 -38.21
N PHE A 247 -5.91 7.56 -37.02
CA PHE A 247 -5.56 6.16 -36.87
C PHE A 247 -6.82 5.32 -37.05
N ARG A 248 -6.74 4.27 -37.87
CA ARG A 248 -7.82 3.33 -38.11
C ARG A 248 -7.24 1.92 -38.10
N ILE A 249 -7.79 1.09 -37.23
CA ILE A 249 -7.51 -0.33 -37.07
C ILE A 249 -8.79 -0.93 -36.48
N ASP A 250 -9.10 -2.18 -36.77
CA ASP A 250 -10.31 -2.80 -36.24
C ASP A 250 -10.14 -3.20 -34.76
N ALA A 251 -11.24 -3.18 -34.01
CA ALA A 251 -11.23 -3.48 -32.58
C ALA A 251 -10.76 -4.93 -32.30
N SER A 252 -11.11 -5.87 -33.18
CA SER A 252 -10.65 -7.26 -33.16
C SER A 252 -9.14 -7.37 -33.31
N ASP A 253 -8.54 -6.56 -34.18
CA ASP A 253 -7.09 -6.54 -34.42
C ASP A 253 -6.36 -5.96 -33.21
N LEU A 254 -6.86 -4.88 -32.62
CA LEU A 254 -6.33 -4.36 -31.34
C LEU A 254 -6.40 -5.41 -30.24
N THR A 255 -7.54 -6.08 -30.06
CA THR A 255 -7.69 -7.16 -29.09
C THR A 255 -6.69 -8.30 -29.35
N ALA A 256 -6.51 -8.75 -30.60
CA ALA A 256 -5.54 -9.78 -30.96
C ALA A 256 -4.08 -9.33 -30.71
N ILE A 257 -3.73 -8.10 -31.10
CA ILE A 257 -2.39 -7.51 -30.93
C ILE A 257 -2.03 -7.36 -29.45
N MET A 258 -2.95 -6.83 -28.63
CA MET A 258 -2.71 -6.60 -27.20
C MET A 258 -2.71 -7.89 -26.38
N LYS A 259 -3.51 -8.89 -26.77
CA LYS A 259 -3.56 -10.21 -26.13
C LYS A 259 -2.17 -10.88 -26.09
N ASN A 260 -1.36 -10.69 -27.13
CA ASN A 260 0.00 -11.23 -27.22
C ASN A 260 1.02 -10.53 -26.29
N THR A 261 0.62 -9.49 -25.55
CA THR A 261 1.47 -8.81 -24.54
C THR A 261 1.23 -9.28 -23.11
N LEU A 262 0.21 -10.12 -22.88
CA LEU A 262 -0.19 -10.62 -21.58
C LEU A 262 0.31 -12.05 -21.38
N ALA A 263 0.75 -12.38 -20.17
CA ALA A 263 1.20 -13.74 -19.85
C ALA A 263 0.01 -14.71 -19.81
N ASP A 264 -1.10 -14.30 -19.18
CA ASP A 264 -2.40 -14.96 -19.32
C ASP A 264 -3.49 -13.91 -19.49
N ALA A 265 -3.96 -13.72 -20.72
CA ALA A 265 -5.01 -12.74 -21.01
C ALA A 265 -6.35 -13.02 -20.30
N LYS A 266 -6.67 -14.27 -19.95
CA LYS A 266 -7.91 -14.60 -19.22
C LYS A 266 -7.84 -14.17 -17.76
N ARG A 267 -6.65 -14.27 -17.14
CA ARG A 267 -6.41 -13.86 -15.76
C ARG A 267 -6.11 -12.36 -15.65
N ASP A 268 -5.22 -11.86 -16.52
CA ASP A 268 -4.64 -10.53 -16.41
C ASP A 268 -5.53 -9.43 -17.04
N CYS A 269 -6.42 -9.80 -17.97
CA CYS A 269 -7.32 -8.87 -18.66
C CYS A 269 -8.58 -9.59 -19.21
N PRO A 270 -9.40 -10.26 -18.36
CA PRO A 270 -10.55 -11.06 -18.80
C PRO A 270 -11.50 -10.35 -19.76
N SER A 271 -11.74 -9.04 -19.57
CA SER A 271 -12.60 -8.22 -20.41
C SER A 271 -11.98 -7.75 -21.74
N LEU A 272 -10.77 -8.20 -22.13
CA LEU A 272 -10.10 -7.73 -23.35
C LEU A 272 -10.86 -8.06 -24.66
N SER A 273 -11.74 -9.06 -24.61
CA SER A 273 -12.60 -9.48 -25.72
C SER A 273 -14.04 -8.95 -25.61
N ASP A 274 -14.35 -8.17 -24.58
CA ASP A 274 -15.67 -7.55 -24.40
C ASP A 274 -15.88 -6.39 -25.39
N ASP A 275 -17.13 -5.97 -25.55
CA ASP A 275 -17.55 -4.82 -26.36
C ASP A 275 -17.20 -3.44 -25.76
N SER A 276 -16.42 -3.39 -24.67
CA SER A 276 -16.25 -2.20 -23.83
C SER A 276 -15.55 -0.99 -24.47
N GLY A 277 -15.09 -1.13 -25.71
CA GLY A 277 -14.62 -0.06 -26.58
C GLY A 277 -13.16 0.32 -26.36
N TRP A 278 -12.40 0.32 -27.45
CA TRP A 278 -11.02 0.83 -27.44
C TRP A 278 -11.00 2.36 -27.42
N ARG A 279 -10.22 2.93 -26.49
CA ARG A 279 -9.85 4.36 -26.51
C ARG A 279 -8.40 4.47 -26.98
N VAL A 280 -8.16 5.18 -28.08
CA VAL A 280 -6.81 5.36 -28.64
C VAL A 280 -6.49 6.85 -28.71
N GLN A 281 -5.35 7.24 -28.14
CA GLN A 281 -4.89 8.64 -28.08
C GLN A 281 -3.46 8.74 -28.60
N ARG A 282 -3.15 9.79 -29.37
CA ARG A 282 -1.81 9.98 -29.93
C ARG A 282 -0.86 10.60 -28.90
N LEU A 283 0.24 9.90 -28.60
CA LEU A 283 1.27 10.35 -27.64
C LEU A 283 2.32 11.26 -28.30
N ASN A 284 2.74 10.92 -29.52
CA ASN A 284 3.70 11.71 -30.30
C ASN A 284 3.52 11.49 -31.82
N GLY A 285 4.57 11.71 -32.62
CA GLY A 285 4.48 11.67 -34.08
C GLY A 285 4.12 10.31 -34.67
N ASN A 286 4.45 9.22 -33.96
CA ASN A 286 4.34 7.83 -34.43
C ASN A 286 3.87 6.84 -33.34
N GLN A 287 3.64 7.28 -32.10
CA GLN A 287 3.18 6.43 -31.00
C GLN A 287 1.80 6.83 -30.48
N LEU A 288 1.05 5.81 -30.07
CA LEU A 288 -0.31 5.88 -29.53
C LEU A 288 -0.34 5.24 -28.14
N LEU A 289 -1.24 5.73 -27.29
CA LEU A 289 -1.73 5.06 -26.08
C LEU A 289 -3.07 4.40 -26.44
N ALA A 290 -3.12 3.07 -26.38
CA ALA A 290 -4.37 2.31 -26.47
C ALA A 290 -4.83 1.92 -25.06
N GLN A 291 -6.12 2.07 -24.80
CA GLN A 291 -6.77 1.74 -23.54
C GLN A 291 -8.00 0.85 -23.78
N HIS A 292 -8.14 -0.18 -22.94
CA HIS A 292 -9.34 -1.03 -22.86
C HIS A 292 -9.68 -1.35 -21.40
N LYS A 293 -10.92 -1.73 -21.09
CA LYS A 293 -11.27 -2.32 -19.78
C LYS A 293 -10.66 -3.72 -19.69
N CYS A 294 -9.94 -4.02 -18.60
CA CYS A 294 -9.35 -5.35 -18.38
C CYS A 294 -10.16 -6.19 -17.40
N TRP A 295 -10.63 -5.59 -16.31
CA TRP A 295 -11.38 -6.30 -15.28
C TRP A 295 -12.26 -5.34 -14.47
N VAL A 296 -13.28 -5.90 -13.83
CA VAL A 296 -14.16 -5.24 -12.86
C VAL A 296 -14.28 -6.19 -11.67
N ASP A 297 -14.15 -5.65 -10.46
CA ASP A 297 -14.39 -6.36 -9.20
C ASP A 297 -15.39 -5.54 -8.35
N ALA A 298 -15.77 -6.04 -7.17
CA ALA A 298 -16.86 -5.53 -6.34
C ALA A 298 -16.80 -4.02 -6.01
N TYR A 299 -15.62 -3.39 -6.08
CA TYR A 299 -15.43 -1.97 -5.77
C TYR A 299 -14.28 -1.30 -6.56
N ASN A 300 -13.68 -2.00 -7.53
CA ASN A 300 -12.50 -1.60 -8.28
C ASN A 300 -12.68 -1.90 -9.79
N VAL A 301 -12.00 -1.13 -10.64
CA VAL A 301 -11.95 -1.36 -12.10
C VAL A 301 -10.50 -1.17 -12.56
N GLY A 302 -10.03 -2.08 -13.42
CA GLY A 302 -8.73 -1.98 -14.06
C GLY A 302 -8.83 -1.78 -15.57
N HIS A 303 -8.12 -0.79 -16.08
CA HIS A 303 -7.90 -0.61 -17.51
C HIS A 303 -6.50 -1.05 -17.92
N GLY A 304 -6.44 -1.79 -19.03
CA GLY A 304 -5.23 -2.01 -19.78
C GLY A 304 -4.80 -0.74 -20.51
N MET A 305 -3.51 -0.44 -20.44
CA MET A 305 -2.87 0.71 -21.07
C MET A 305 -1.62 0.23 -21.83
N TRP A 306 -1.58 0.45 -23.15
CA TRP A 306 -0.48 0.03 -24.01
C TRP A 306 0.08 1.19 -24.83
N VAL A 307 1.41 1.26 -24.93
CA VAL A 307 2.09 2.11 -25.92
C VAL A 307 2.31 1.27 -27.19
N MET A 308 1.87 1.75 -28.34
CA MET A 308 2.05 1.11 -29.64
C MET A 308 2.48 2.13 -30.70
N ASN A 309 3.06 1.65 -31.81
CA ASN A 309 3.26 2.45 -33.01
C ASN A 309 1.92 2.73 -33.72
N ASP A 310 1.83 3.80 -34.51
CA ASP A 310 0.64 4.14 -35.32
C ASP A 310 0.63 3.49 -36.73
N SER A 311 1.58 2.58 -36.97
CA SER A 311 1.73 1.79 -38.19
C SER A 311 2.37 0.43 -37.87
N ALA A 312 2.19 -0.54 -38.76
CA ALA A 312 2.83 -1.85 -38.65
C ALA A 312 4.36 -1.75 -38.86
N PRO A 313 5.19 -2.51 -38.11
CA PRO A 313 4.82 -3.37 -36.99
C PRO A 313 4.44 -2.56 -35.74
N TYR A 314 3.26 -2.87 -35.19
CA TYR A 314 2.62 -2.07 -34.14
C TYR A 314 3.34 -2.11 -32.79
N ASN A 315 4.09 -3.19 -32.50
CA ASN A 315 4.98 -3.34 -31.35
C ASN A 315 4.39 -2.83 -30.01
N PRO A 316 3.20 -3.33 -29.60
CA PRO A 316 2.56 -2.92 -28.36
C PRO A 316 3.41 -3.26 -27.13
N LYS A 317 3.37 -2.38 -26.12
CA LYS A 317 3.99 -2.58 -24.81
C LYS A 317 3.01 -2.21 -23.72
N LEU A 318 2.63 -3.19 -22.90
CA LEU A 318 1.81 -2.97 -21.71
C LEU A 318 2.53 -2.04 -20.74
N VAL A 319 1.81 -1.04 -20.23
CA VAL A 319 2.25 -0.18 -19.13
C VAL A 319 1.69 -0.72 -17.81
N THR A 320 0.39 -1.02 -17.79
CA THR A 320 -0.34 -1.62 -16.67
C THR A 320 -1.69 -2.15 -17.16
N ASN A 321 -2.24 -3.17 -16.48
CA ASN A 321 -3.61 -3.70 -16.64
C ASN A 321 -4.61 -3.15 -15.59
N SER A 322 -4.13 -2.30 -14.67
CA SER A 322 -4.88 -1.85 -13.50
C SER A 322 -5.03 -0.32 -13.42
N ALA A 323 -4.89 0.39 -14.54
CA ALA A 323 -5.06 1.85 -14.56
C ALA A 323 -6.50 2.24 -14.25
N THR A 324 -6.67 3.29 -13.45
CA THR A 324 -7.97 3.92 -13.16
C THR A 324 -8.16 5.22 -13.92
N SER A 325 -7.08 5.91 -14.29
CA SER A 325 -7.16 7.16 -15.05
C SER A 325 -5.94 7.39 -15.93
N TYR A 326 -6.14 8.24 -16.94
CA TYR A 326 -5.08 8.82 -17.75
C TYR A 326 -5.39 10.31 -17.99
N ASP A 327 -4.40 11.18 -17.78
CA ASP A 327 -4.46 12.60 -18.13
C ASP A 327 -3.07 13.09 -18.62
N SER A 328 -3.04 13.71 -19.80
CA SER A 328 -1.93 14.56 -20.26
C SER A 328 -0.51 13.98 -20.09
N GLY A 329 -0.35 12.68 -20.38
CA GLY A 329 0.93 11.96 -20.22
C GLY A 329 1.17 11.37 -18.83
N LYS A 330 0.14 11.28 -17.98
CA LYS A 330 0.17 10.58 -16.69
C LYS A 330 -0.84 9.44 -16.69
N ILE A 331 -0.44 8.26 -16.23
CA ILE A 331 -1.34 7.15 -15.90
C ILE A 331 -1.33 7.00 -14.39
N SER A 332 -2.50 6.82 -13.78
CA SER A 332 -2.63 6.43 -12.37
C SER A 332 -3.44 5.14 -12.26
N ALA A 333 -3.01 4.26 -11.38
CA ALA A 333 -3.77 3.14 -10.84
C ALA A 333 -4.01 3.43 -9.36
N ILE A 334 -5.27 3.56 -8.94
CA ILE A 334 -5.66 3.72 -7.53
C ILE A 334 -6.70 2.65 -7.21
N GLN A 335 -6.32 1.64 -6.45
CA GLN A 335 -7.18 0.49 -6.14
C GLN A 335 -7.49 0.48 -4.65
N LYS A 336 -8.76 0.31 -4.27
CA LYS A 336 -9.14 0.18 -2.87
C LYS A 336 -8.74 -1.19 -2.34
N GLY A 337 -8.34 -1.28 -1.07
CA GLY A 337 -8.16 -2.57 -0.39
C GLY A 337 -9.49 -3.23 0.03
N ARG A 338 -10.57 -2.44 0.15
CA ARG A 338 -11.95 -2.92 0.37
C ARG A 338 -12.99 -1.88 -0.01
N SER A 339 -14.27 -2.28 -0.05
CA SER A 339 -15.42 -1.45 -0.46
C SER A 339 -15.50 -0.09 0.24
N LEU A 340 -15.17 -0.02 1.54
CA LEU A 340 -15.16 1.22 2.34
C LEU A 340 -14.14 2.27 1.84
N GLY A 341 -13.08 1.86 1.14
CA GLY A 341 -12.05 2.78 0.64
C GLY A 341 -11.22 3.47 1.74
N ASP A 342 -11.14 2.89 2.94
CA ASP A 342 -10.32 3.37 4.06
C ASP A 342 -8.86 2.89 4.01
N CYS A 343 -8.45 2.37 2.86
CA CYS A 343 -7.11 1.92 2.49
C CYS A 343 -7.06 1.83 0.95
N LEU A 344 -5.96 2.30 0.35
CA LEU A 344 -5.75 2.35 -1.10
C LEU A 344 -4.32 1.93 -1.44
N GLU A 345 -4.16 1.24 -2.57
CA GLU A 345 -2.87 1.12 -3.27
C GLU A 345 -2.82 2.13 -4.42
N LYS A 346 -1.64 2.69 -4.67
CA LYS A 346 -1.43 3.68 -5.73
C LYS A 346 -0.14 3.43 -6.50
N THR A 347 -0.24 3.49 -7.82
CA THR A 347 0.93 3.54 -8.72
C THR A 347 0.70 4.62 -9.78
N ASP A 348 1.71 5.46 -10.02
CA ASP A 348 1.69 6.44 -11.10
C ASP A 348 2.82 6.19 -12.11
N TRP A 349 2.54 6.48 -13.37
CA TRP A 349 3.52 6.51 -14.46
C TRP A 349 3.46 7.82 -15.22
N VAL A 350 4.62 8.31 -15.68
CA VAL A 350 4.74 9.52 -16.50
C VAL A 350 5.33 9.22 -17.87
N TRP A 351 4.80 9.87 -18.90
CA TRP A 351 5.26 9.79 -20.27
C TRP A 351 6.53 10.63 -20.46
N THR A 352 7.66 9.98 -20.76
CA THR A 352 8.97 10.64 -20.94
C THR A 352 9.24 11.10 -22.38
N GLY A 353 8.20 11.16 -23.21
CA GLY A 353 8.29 11.40 -24.64
C GLY A 353 8.64 10.16 -25.49
N ARG A 354 9.00 9.04 -24.83
CA ARG A 354 9.42 7.76 -25.46
C ARG A 354 8.69 6.54 -24.90
N ARG A 355 8.47 6.50 -23.58
CA ARG A 355 7.76 5.44 -22.85
C ARG A 355 7.07 6.02 -21.60
N PHE A 356 6.15 5.28 -21.01
CA PHE A 356 5.73 5.53 -19.63
C PHE A 356 6.75 4.92 -18.67
N GLU A 357 7.09 5.66 -17.62
CA GLU A 357 8.01 5.23 -16.56
C GLU A 357 7.33 5.37 -15.22
N LYS A 358 7.42 4.34 -14.35
CA LYS A 358 6.84 4.39 -13.01
C LYS A 358 7.49 5.54 -12.26
N SER A 359 6.67 6.50 -11.82
CA SER A 359 7.11 7.67 -11.06
C SER A 359 6.83 7.55 -9.56
N TYR A 360 5.85 6.73 -9.20
CA TYR A 360 5.36 6.63 -7.83
C TYR A 360 4.75 5.26 -7.55
N GLU A 361 4.92 4.75 -6.34
CA GLU A 361 4.25 3.56 -5.81
C GLU A 361 4.10 3.69 -4.30
N SER A 362 2.87 3.61 -3.78
CA SER A 362 2.58 3.60 -2.35
C SER A 362 1.33 2.80 -1.99
N THR A 363 1.22 2.47 -0.71
CA THR A 363 -0.07 2.17 -0.07
C THR A 363 -0.42 3.31 0.89
N THR A 364 -1.70 3.49 1.19
CA THR A 364 -2.16 4.37 2.27
C THR A 364 -2.29 3.67 3.62
N GLY A 365 -2.02 2.36 3.61
CA GLY A 365 -1.83 1.53 4.78
C GLY A 365 -2.98 0.61 5.13
N LEU A 366 -2.92 0.03 6.34
CA LEU A 366 -3.91 -0.92 6.81
C LEU A 366 -5.32 -0.32 6.87
N CYS A 367 -6.32 -1.13 6.47
CA CYS A 367 -7.74 -0.78 6.41
C CYS A 367 -8.37 -0.67 7.82
N ARG A 368 -8.02 0.39 8.54
CA ARG A 368 -8.28 0.57 9.98
C ARG A 368 -9.30 1.67 10.31
N MET A 369 -10.02 2.18 9.30
CA MET A 369 -11.09 3.20 9.43
C MET A 369 -10.65 4.51 10.11
N VAL A 370 -9.37 4.87 9.99
CA VAL A 370 -8.83 6.13 10.53
C VAL A 370 -9.31 7.32 9.69
N GLU A 371 -9.27 7.19 8.36
CA GLU A 371 -9.68 8.23 7.41
C GLU A 371 -10.10 7.58 6.07
N SER A 372 -10.98 8.26 5.32
CA SER A 372 -11.30 7.86 3.94
C SER A 372 -10.08 8.07 3.03
N GLY A 373 -9.75 7.09 2.21
CA GLY A 373 -8.48 7.04 1.49
C GLY A 373 -7.30 6.51 2.30
N GLY A 374 -7.46 6.22 3.60
CA GLY A 374 -6.43 5.67 4.48
C GLY A 374 -5.66 6.72 5.29
N ALA A 375 -4.91 6.23 6.28
CA ALA A 375 -4.30 7.09 7.30
C ALA A 375 -3.11 7.89 6.75
N TRP A 376 -2.24 7.27 5.97
CA TRP A 376 -0.93 7.84 5.61
C TRP A 376 -0.63 7.66 4.13
N ASP A 377 0.58 8.06 3.72
CA ASP A 377 1.12 7.79 2.40
C ASP A 377 2.47 7.11 2.60
N LEU A 378 2.56 5.84 2.19
CA LEU A 378 3.65 4.92 2.52
C LEU A 378 4.33 4.45 1.23
N PRO A 379 5.10 5.31 0.55
CA PRO A 379 5.77 4.94 -0.68
C PRO A 379 6.83 3.87 -0.49
N THR A 380 6.84 2.98 -1.46
CA THR A 380 7.87 1.99 -1.76
C THR A 380 8.74 2.46 -2.93
N TYR A 381 8.23 3.38 -3.77
CA TYR A 381 8.98 4.00 -4.85
C TYR A 381 8.60 5.48 -5.05
N VAL A 382 9.60 6.35 -5.12
CA VAL A 382 9.47 7.77 -5.45
C VAL A 382 10.44 8.19 -6.57
N SER A 383 10.10 9.26 -7.29
CA SER A 383 10.94 9.90 -8.30
C SER A 383 10.69 11.41 -8.30
N ASP A 384 11.69 12.17 -8.74
CA ASP A 384 11.55 13.61 -8.95
C ASP A 384 11.06 13.85 -10.39
N VAL A 385 9.77 14.19 -10.54
CA VAL A 385 9.16 14.47 -11.84
C VAL A 385 9.24 15.97 -12.17
N LYS A 386 10.10 16.31 -13.13
CA LYS A 386 10.16 17.64 -13.75
C LYS A 386 9.21 17.72 -14.94
N ARG A 387 8.72 18.92 -15.26
CA ARG A 387 8.01 19.22 -16.53
C ARG A 387 9.01 19.71 -17.59
#